data_AF-A0A2T3N0Y1-F1
#
_entry.id   AF-A0A2T3N0Y1-F1
#
_cell.length_a   1.000
_cell.length_b   1.000
_cell.length_c   1.000
_cell.angle_alpha   90.00
_cell.angle_beta   90.00
_cell.angle_gamma   90.00
#
_symmetry.space_group_name_H-M   'P 1'
#
loop_
_entity.id
_entity.type
_entity.pdbx_description
1 polymer ?
#
loop_
_entity_poly.entity_id
_entity_poly.type
_entity_poly.pdbx_seq_one_letter_code
_entity_poly.pdbx_strand_id
1 'polypeptide(L)'
;MSSYSLVQLWFCPLTQLDDAGPYIDSLKRWLTEDEQAKVTRYRLQDARTRALYVRGFLRAILSRYTSLSPDEWRFEYGEKGKPRLCAEQREQTGLEFNLSHSGDYLLLGVMRAGSENVELGVDIEHARTSTDIYPILNHYFSPQEVTALLNLAENRQRQRFFDLWALKESYIKATGHGLAKSLKSFGFDLSAVSEETLPLQPATGLDSPFYSEPVVSQLELYSGIRLNFADNGSDKKVEPNPWQSCLGRLNEEYRFAVTLGGSVKPMALDARLVCPNDLLR
;
A
#
# COMPACT_ATOMS: atom_id res chain seq x y z
N MET A 1 -10.21 -10.82 -21.99
CA MET A 1 -10.22 -10.32 -20.59
C MET A 1 -9.03 -10.90 -19.86
N SER A 2 -8.36 -10.12 -19.01
CA SER A 2 -7.21 -10.60 -18.22
C SER A 2 -7.62 -11.76 -17.30
N SER A 3 -6.75 -12.75 -17.15
CA SER A 3 -6.94 -13.89 -16.23
C SER A 3 -6.65 -13.53 -14.76
N TYR A 4 -6.12 -12.33 -14.51
CA TYR A 4 -5.71 -11.85 -13.19
C TYR A 4 -6.11 -10.40 -12.95
N SER A 5 -6.16 -10.02 -11.68
CA SER A 5 -6.31 -8.63 -11.22
C SER A 5 -4.94 -8.05 -10.92
N LEU A 6 -4.46 -7.19 -11.81
CA LEU A 6 -3.13 -6.58 -11.69
C LEU A 6 -3.17 -5.38 -10.74
N VAL A 7 -2.35 -5.43 -9.70
CA VAL A 7 -2.04 -4.28 -8.85
C VAL A 7 -0.61 -3.84 -9.15
N GLN A 8 -0.47 -2.59 -9.61
CA GLN A 8 0.85 -1.98 -9.81
C GLN A 8 1.26 -1.26 -8.54
N LEU A 9 2.43 -1.63 -8.02
CA LEU A 9 3.05 -1.08 -6.83
C LEU A 9 4.13 -0.07 -7.21
N TRP A 10 4.02 1.14 -6.69
CA TRP A 10 4.98 2.22 -6.91
C TRP A 10 5.68 2.53 -5.60
N PHE A 11 6.95 2.17 -5.51
CA PHE A 11 7.84 2.51 -4.41
C PHE A 11 8.49 3.86 -4.71
N CYS A 12 8.18 4.86 -3.91
CA CYS A 12 8.65 6.22 -4.07
C CYS A 12 9.59 6.56 -2.90
N PRO A 13 10.91 6.67 -3.14
CA PRO A 13 11.83 7.17 -2.14
C PRO A 13 11.43 8.58 -1.68
N LEU A 14 11.44 8.79 -0.37
CA LEU A 14 11.19 10.05 0.33
C LEU A 14 12.48 10.62 0.96
N THR A 15 13.63 10.15 0.48
CA THR A 15 14.96 10.62 0.84
C THR A 15 15.43 11.66 -0.16
N GLN A 16 16.29 12.58 0.29
CA GLN A 16 16.92 13.59 -0.57
C GLN A 16 15.90 14.45 -1.36
N LEU A 17 14.72 14.70 -0.77
CA LEU A 17 13.71 15.56 -1.36
C LEU A 17 14.18 17.01 -1.28
N ASP A 18 14.16 17.71 -2.41
CA ASP A 18 14.61 19.10 -2.52
C ASP A 18 13.43 20.04 -2.28
N ASP A 19 13.50 20.90 -1.26
CA ASP A 19 12.46 21.86 -0.93
C ASP A 19 12.54 23.18 -1.71
N ALA A 20 13.62 23.36 -2.48
CA ALA A 20 13.85 24.47 -3.40
C ALA A 20 14.14 23.99 -4.84
N GLY A 21 13.85 22.72 -5.13
CA GLY A 21 14.13 22.10 -6.41
C GLY A 21 13.24 22.61 -7.54
N PRO A 22 13.61 22.34 -8.81
CA PRO A 22 12.93 22.90 -9.99
C PRO A 22 11.46 22.49 -10.10
N TYR A 23 11.04 21.43 -9.40
CA TYR A 23 9.69 20.88 -9.46
C TYR A 23 8.76 21.42 -8.37
N ILE A 24 9.27 22.12 -7.36
CA ILE A 24 8.49 22.52 -6.18
C ILE A 24 7.29 23.40 -6.53
N ASP A 25 7.45 24.34 -7.45
CA ASP A 25 6.34 25.22 -7.86
C ASP A 25 5.32 24.50 -8.72
N SER A 26 5.74 23.50 -9.52
CA SER A 26 4.81 22.62 -10.23
C SER A 26 4.03 21.74 -9.26
N LEU A 27 4.71 21.14 -8.28
CA LEU A 27 4.08 20.35 -7.22
C LEU A 27 3.03 21.16 -6.47
N LYS A 28 3.34 22.37 -6.03
CA LYS A 28 2.38 23.25 -5.34
C LYS A 28 1.15 23.55 -6.21
N ARG A 29 1.34 23.80 -7.51
CA ARG A 29 0.26 24.06 -8.47
C ARG A 29 -0.63 22.84 -8.72
N TRP A 30 -0.13 21.63 -8.52
CA TRP A 30 -0.92 20.40 -8.66
C TRP A 30 -1.87 20.14 -7.48
N LEU A 31 -1.58 20.70 -6.30
CA LEU A 31 -2.39 20.48 -5.10
C LEU A 31 -3.59 21.43 -5.09
N THR A 32 -4.73 20.92 -4.65
CA THR A 32 -5.91 21.74 -4.35
C THR A 32 -5.65 22.62 -3.11
N GLU A 33 -6.47 23.66 -2.92
CA GLU A 33 -6.28 24.61 -1.81
C GLU A 33 -6.30 23.93 -0.43
N ASP A 34 -7.17 22.93 -0.23
CA ASP A 34 -7.25 22.17 1.01
C ASP A 34 -5.99 21.31 1.25
N GLU A 35 -5.40 20.77 0.19
CA GLU A 35 -4.15 20.01 0.27
C GLU A 35 -2.97 20.93 0.56
N GLN A 36 -2.89 22.10 -0.09
CA GLN A 36 -1.88 23.12 0.19
C GLN A 36 -1.99 23.61 1.64
N ALA A 37 -3.21 23.84 2.13
CA ALA A 37 -3.47 24.21 3.52
C ALA A 37 -3.03 23.09 4.50
N LYS A 38 -3.23 21.82 4.14
CA LYS A 38 -2.78 20.68 4.96
C LYS A 38 -1.26 20.57 4.99
N VAL A 39 -0.59 20.75 3.85
CA VAL A 39 0.88 20.74 3.77
C VAL A 39 1.49 21.85 4.63
N THR A 40 0.96 23.07 4.54
CA THR A 40 1.50 24.23 5.27
C THR A 40 1.33 24.14 6.80
N ARG A 41 0.37 23.35 7.30
CA ARG A 41 0.15 23.11 8.74
C ARG A 41 1.26 22.31 9.42
N TYR A 42 2.06 21.52 8.68
CA TYR A 42 3.21 20.84 9.29
C TYR A 42 4.19 21.89 9.85
N ARG A 43 4.72 21.66 11.05
CA ARG A 43 5.62 22.62 11.73
C ARG A 43 7.04 22.59 11.17
N LEU A 44 7.53 21.39 10.86
CA LEU A 44 8.89 21.15 10.37
C LEU A 44 8.93 21.26 8.85
N GLN A 45 9.96 21.90 8.32
CA GLN A 45 10.14 22.09 6.87
C GLN A 45 10.21 20.73 6.14
N ASP A 46 11.01 19.79 6.63
CA ASP A 46 11.12 18.45 6.04
C ASP A 46 9.77 17.71 5.98
N ALA A 47 8.92 17.91 7.00
CA ALA A 47 7.59 17.31 7.02
C ALA A 47 6.66 17.96 5.97
N ARG A 48 6.78 19.27 5.74
CA ARG A 48 6.07 19.98 4.65
C ARG A 48 6.52 19.48 3.29
N THR A 49 7.82 19.41 3.05
CA THR A 49 8.41 18.90 1.81
C THR A 49 7.95 17.48 1.55
N ARG A 50 8.07 16.59 2.54
CA ARG A 50 7.60 15.20 2.41
C ARG A 50 6.10 15.13 2.10
N ALA A 51 5.26 15.91 2.78
CA ALA A 51 3.83 15.94 2.51
C ALA A 51 3.50 16.43 1.09
N LEU A 52 4.23 17.43 0.59
CA LEU A 52 4.12 17.94 -0.78
C LEU A 52 4.48 16.85 -1.80
N TYR A 53 5.63 16.19 -1.63
CA TYR A 53 6.07 15.12 -2.53
C TYR A 53 5.14 13.90 -2.50
N VAL A 54 4.61 13.52 -1.33
CA VAL A 54 3.62 12.43 -1.24
C VAL A 54 2.38 12.71 -2.09
N ARG A 55 1.88 13.96 -2.07
CA ARG A 55 0.75 14.37 -2.92
C ARG A 55 1.14 14.50 -4.39
N GLY A 56 2.32 15.03 -4.66
CA GLY A 56 2.90 15.09 -5.99
C GLY A 56 2.98 13.73 -6.67
N PHE A 57 3.59 12.75 -5.99
CA PHE A 57 3.72 11.39 -6.48
C PHE A 57 2.37 10.72 -6.72
N LEU A 58 1.41 10.87 -5.80
CA LEU A 58 0.05 10.35 -6.02
C LEU A 58 -0.57 10.88 -7.31
N ARG A 59 -0.57 12.19 -7.48
CA ARG A 59 -1.18 12.85 -8.66
C ARG A 59 -0.44 12.48 -9.95
N ALA A 60 0.89 12.55 -9.94
CA ALA A 60 1.72 12.19 -11.09
C ALA A 60 1.55 10.73 -11.50
N ILE A 61 1.56 9.79 -10.54
CA ILE A 61 1.40 8.36 -10.83
C ILE A 61 0.02 8.08 -11.40
N LEU A 62 -1.05 8.62 -10.82
CA LEU A 62 -2.41 8.42 -11.34
C LEU A 62 -2.56 8.97 -12.76
N SER A 63 -1.95 10.12 -13.06
CA SER A 63 -1.92 10.71 -14.42
C SER A 63 -1.25 9.81 -15.46
N ARG A 64 -0.43 8.84 -15.06
CA ARG A 64 0.15 7.87 -16.01
C ARG A 64 -0.87 6.84 -16.53
N TYR A 65 -2.03 6.75 -15.88
CA TYR A 65 -3.09 5.82 -16.25
C TYR A 65 -4.18 6.47 -17.10
N THR A 66 -4.18 7.78 -17.26
CA THR A 66 -5.27 8.51 -17.91
C THR A 66 -4.72 9.71 -18.66
N SER A 67 -5.60 10.48 -19.31
CA SER A 67 -5.25 11.77 -19.88
C SER A 67 -5.33 12.92 -18.87
N LEU A 68 -5.75 12.66 -17.62
CA LEU A 68 -5.90 13.71 -16.61
C LEU A 68 -4.54 14.19 -16.15
N SER A 69 -4.32 15.49 -16.14
CA SER A 69 -3.11 16.10 -15.58
C SER A 69 -3.11 16.04 -14.05
N PRO A 70 -1.94 16.15 -13.40
CA PRO A 70 -1.84 16.02 -11.96
C PRO A 70 -2.73 16.99 -11.15
N ASP A 71 -2.97 18.19 -11.66
CA ASP A 71 -3.83 19.22 -11.05
C ASP A 71 -5.34 18.97 -11.24
N GLU A 72 -5.74 18.04 -12.12
CA GLU A 72 -7.14 17.71 -12.38
C GLU A 72 -7.72 16.69 -11.39
N TRP A 73 -6.88 15.91 -10.70
CA TRP A 73 -7.37 14.90 -9.76
C TRP A 73 -8.15 15.51 -8.60
N ARG A 74 -9.27 14.87 -8.26
CA ARG A 74 -10.15 15.22 -7.14
C ARG A 74 -10.29 14.00 -6.22
N PHE A 75 -9.99 14.22 -4.95
CA PHE A 75 -10.04 13.18 -3.94
C PHE A 75 -11.14 13.45 -2.92
N GLU A 76 -11.85 12.41 -2.56
CA GLU A 76 -12.77 12.38 -1.44
C GLU A 76 -12.13 11.64 -0.27
N TYR A 77 -12.47 12.05 0.95
CA TYR A 77 -11.91 11.47 2.17
C TYR A 77 -13.01 10.74 2.93
N GLY A 78 -12.83 9.43 3.13
CA GLY A 78 -13.73 8.66 3.99
C GLY A 78 -13.61 9.05 5.47
N GLU A 79 -14.45 8.46 6.33
CA GLU A 79 -14.53 8.79 7.77
C GLU A 79 -13.19 8.76 8.53
N LYS A 80 -12.24 7.93 8.07
CA LYS A 80 -10.90 7.78 8.67
C LYS A 80 -9.78 8.45 7.86
N GLY A 81 -10.13 9.32 6.92
CA GLY A 81 -9.17 10.09 6.12
C GLY A 81 -8.49 9.30 5.01
N LYS A 82 -8.96 8.09 4.68
CA LYS A 82 -8.52 7.34 3.47
C LYS A 82 -8.95 8.13 2.23
N PRO A 83 -8.02 8.61 1.39
CA PRO A 83 -8.37 9.26 0.14
C PRO A 83 -8.88 8.21 -0.85
N ARG A 84 -9.89 8.59 -1.64
CA ARG A 84 -10.43 7.86 -2.78
C ARG A 84 -10.66 8.84 -3.93
N LEU A 85 -10.71 8.36 -5.17
CA LEU A 85 -11.17 9.21 -6.27
C LEU A 85 -12.62 9.61 -6.03
N CYS A 86 -13.00 10.82 -6.46
CA CYS A 86 -14.42 11.17 -6.50
C CYS A 86 -15.18 10.21 -7.41
N ALA A 87 -16.49 10.07 -7.18
CA ALA A 87 -17.32 9.08 -7.90
C ALA A 87 -17.21 9.22 -9.43
N GLU A 88 -17.21 10.46 -9.94
CA GLU A 88 -17.09 10.77 -11.37
C GLU A 88 -15.74 10.30 -11.95
N GLN A 89 -14.62 10.64 -11.31
CA GLN A 89 -13.29 10.23 -11.80
C GLN A 89 -13.07 8.73 -11.64
N ARG A 90 -13.64 8.10 -10.60
CA ARG A 90 -13.62 6.64 -10.46
C ARG A 90 -14.35 5.98 -11.62
N GLU A 91 -15.55 6.44 -11.96
CA GLU A 91 -16.35 5.92 -13.08
C GLU A 91 -15.65 6.15 -14.42
N GLN A 92 -15.13 7.35 -14.66
CA GLN A 92 -14.43 7.72 -15.90
C GLN A 92 -13.18 6.88 -16.14
N THR A 93 -12.40 6.62 -15.09
CA THR A 93 -11.05 6.03 -15.21
C THR A 93 -11.00 4.54 -14.90
N GLY A 94 -11.98 4.05 -14.13
CA GLY A 94 -12.00 2.69 -13.59
C GLY A 94 -10.84 2.40 -12.65
N LEU A 95 -10.21 3.43 -12.07
CA LEU A 95 -9.04 3.29 -11.20
C LEU A 95 -9.43 3.14 -9.74
N GLU A 96 -8.71 2.25 -9.07
CA GLU A 96 -8.68 2.14 -7.62
C GLU A 96 -7.24 2.32 -7.17
N PHE A 97 -7.05 3.00 -6.03
CA PHE A 97 -5.72 3.19 -5.47
C PHE A 97 -5.73 3.10 -3.95
N ASN A 98 -4.56 2.78 -3.40
CA ASN A 98 -4.27 2.94 -1.99
C ASN A 98 -2.81 3.36 -1.80
N LEU A 99 -2.49 3.97 -0.66
CA LEU A 99 -1.13 4.37 -0.35
C LEU A 99 -0.80 4.18 1.13
N SER A 100 0.48 3.97 1.39
CA SER A 100 1.07 3.98 2.73
C SER A 100 2.46 4.58 2.68
N HIS A 101 2.93 5.18 3.76
CA HIS A 101 4.31 5.63 3.86
C HIS A 101 4.87 5.29 5.23
N SER A 102 6.11 4.83 5.27
CA SER A 102 6.83 4.56 6.51
C SER A 102 8.31 4.81 6.26
N GLY A 103 8.97 5.44 7.24
CA GLY A 103 10.37 5.86 7.13
C GLY A 103 10.63 6.68 5.87
N ASP A 104 11.37 6.07 4.95
CA ASP A 104 11.94 6.67 3.75
C ASP A 104 11.21 6.31 2.46
N TYR A 105 10.07 5.60 2.55
CA TYR A 105 9.32 5.19 1.37
C TYR A 105 7.84 5.55 1.49
N LEU A 106 7.30 5.96 0.35
CA LEU A 106 5.87 5.93 0.04
C LEU A 106 5.62 4.75 -0.90
N LEU A 107 4.61 3.94 -0.59
CA LEU A 107 4.09 2.89 -1.44
C LEU A 107 2.72 3.31 -1.95
N LEU A 108 2.50 3.25 -3.27
CA LEU A 108 1.17 3.34 -3.88
C LEU A 108 0.83 2.04 -4.58
N GLY A 109 -0.36 1.51 -4.30
CA GLY A 109 -0.99 0.49 -5.13
C GLY A 109 -2.01 1.14 -6.05
N VAL A 110 -1.95 0.84 -7.34
CA VAL A 110 -2.91 1.29 -8.35
C VAL A 110 -3.40 0.10 -9.16
N MET A 111 -4.70 0.02 -9.41
CA MET A 111 -5.28 -1.01 -10.27
C MET A 111 -6.39 -0.43 -11.15
N ARG A 112 -6.57 -1.03 -12.33
CA ARG A 112 -7.76 -0.80 -13.17
C ARG A 112 -8.82 -1.85 -12.84
N ALA A 113 -9.79 -1.47 -12.02
CA ALA A 113 -10.92 -2.30 -11.65
C ALA A 113 -12.08 -2.21 -12.66
N GLY A 114 -12.11 -1.16 -13.49
CA GLY A 114 -13.25 -0.90 -14.37
C GLY A 114 -14.51 -0.67 -13.53
N SER A 115 -15.56 -1.45 -13.79
CA SER A 115 -16.81 -1.41 -13.01
C SER A 115 -16.84 -2.44 -11.86
N GLU A 116 -15.78 -3.22 -11.64
CA GLU A 116 -15.70 -4.17 -10.53
C GLU A 116 -15.61 -3.42 -9.20
N ASN A 117 -16.41 -3.82 -8.20
CA ASN A 117 -16.32 -3.26 -6.86
C ASN A 117 -15.25 -4.00 -6.06
N VAL A 118 -14.02 -3.49 -6.11
CA VAL A 118 -12.87 -4.07 -5.43
C VAL A 118 -12.40 -3.20 -4.27
N GLU A 119 -11.78 -3.83 -3.27
CA GLU A 119 -11.24 -3.16 -2.10
C GLU A 119 -9.73 -3.35 -2.07
N LEU A 120 -8.98 -2.31 -2.44
CA LEU A 120 -7.52 -2.31 -2.41
C LEU A 120 -6.99 -1.61 -1.15
N GLY A 121 -6.05 -2.29 -0.50
CA GLY A 121 -5.23 -1.76 0.58
C GLY A 121 -3.77 -2.14 0.41
N VAL A 122 -2.87 -1.19 0.63
CA VAL A 122 -1.43 -1.41 0.67
C VAL A 122 -0.87 -0.84 1.96
N ASP A 123 0.18 -1.48 2.46
CA ASP A 123 0.92 -0.98 3.59
C ASP A 123 2.42 -1.19 3.43
N ILE A 124 3.23 -0.28 3.98
CA ILE A 124 4.69 -0.40 4.01
C ILE A 124 5.17 0.01 5.39
N GLU A 125 6.08 -0.76 5.97
CA GLU A 125 6.51 -0.58 7.35
C GLU A 125 8.02 -0.71 7.50
N HIS A 126 8.62 0.22 8.26
CA HIS A 126 10.03 0.21 8.65
C HIS A 126 10.20 -0.56 9.96
N ALA A 127 11.09 -1.56 10.01
CA ALA A 127 11.30 -2.46 11.16
C ALA A 127 12.21 -1.79 12.18
N ARG A 128 11.70 -0.77 12.85
CA ARG A 128 12.48 -0.05 13.84
C ARG A 128 12.85 -0.97 15.00
N THR A 129 14.13 -1.03 15.30
CA THR A 129 14.68 -1.80 16.42
C THR A 129 14.20 -1.27 17.78
N SER A 130 13.87 0.02 17.86
CA SER A 130 13.42 0.70 19.07
C SER A 130 11.96 0.42 19.47
N THR A 131 11.16 -0.22 18.62
CA THR A 131 9.75 -0.51 18.94
C THR A 131 9.66 -1.66 19.95
N ASP A 132 9.01 -1.43 21.10
CA ASP A 132 8.58 -2.52 21.98
C ASP A 132 7.33 -3.19 21.37
N ILE A 133 7.50 -4.41 20.87
CA ILE A 133 6.46 -5.12 20.11
C ILE A 133 5.42 -5.76 21.03
N TYR A 134 5.77 -6.10 22.27
CA TYR A 134 4.92 -6.95 23.12
C TYR A 134 3.63 -6.26 23.58
N PRO A 135 3.61 -4.97 23.97
CA PRO A 135 2.38 -4.28 24.31
C PRO A 135 1.42 -4.19 23.12
N ILE A 136 1.95 -3.91 21.93
CA ILE A 136 1.18 -3.80 20.69
C ILE A 136 0.63 -5.17 20.29
N LEU A 137 1.49 -6.20 20.35
CA LEU A 137 1.14 -7.58 20.07
C LEU A 137 -0.06 -8.03 20.91
N ASN A 138 -0.02 -7.80 22.23
CA ASN A 138 -1.08 -8.20 23.15
C ASN A 138 -2.38 -7.40 23.00
N HIS A 139 -2.32 -6.17 22.47
CA HIS A 139 -3.48 -5.30 22.34
C HIS A 139 -4.20 -5.46 21.00
N TYR A 140 -3.46 -5.74 19.93
CA TYR A 140 -4.01 -5.69 18.57
C TYR A 140 -4.05 -7.04 17.83
N PHE A 141 -3.39 -8.10 18.30
CA PHE A 141 -3.33 -9.34 17.53
C PHE A 141 -4.28 -10.40 18.06
N SER A 142 -4.71 -11.30 17.17
CA SER A 142 -5.55 -12.43 17.56
C SER A 142 -4.74 -13.40 18.44
N PRO A 143 -5.38 -14.14 19.36
CA PRO A 143 -4.69 -15.12 20.20
C PRO A 143 -3.86 -16.14 19.40
N GLN A 144 -4.34 -16.54 18.22
CA GLN A 144 -3.65 -17.44 17.31
C GLN A 144 -2.36 -16.81 16.74
N GLU A 145 -2.42 -15.55 16.31
CA GLU A 145 -1.23 -14.81 15.84
C GLU A 145 -0.20 -14.64 16.95
N VAL A 146 -0.64 -14.25 18.15
CA VAL A 146 0.24 -14.10 19.32
C VAL A 146 0.94 -15.41 19.64
N THR A 147 0.18 -16.51 19.71
CA THR A 147 0.73 -17.84 20.01
C THR A 147 1.72 -18.28 18.93
N ALA A 148 1.36 -18.15 17.65
CA ALA A 148 2.24 -18.53 16.54
C ALA A 148 3.53 -17.70 16.51
N LEU A 149 3.45 -16.40 16.80
CA LEU A 149 4.60 -15.51 16.86
C LEU A 149 5.52 -15.85 18.03
N LEU A 150 4.99 -16.01 19.25
CA LEU A 150 5.79 -16.29 20.44
C LEU A 150 6.46 -17.68 20.41
N ASN A 151 5.94 -18.61 19.61
CA ASN A 151 6.57 -19.91 19.37
C ASN A 151 7.78 -19.85 18.42
N LEU A 152 8.02 -18.72 17.75
CA LEU A 152 9.23 -18.53 16.96
C LEU A 152 10.44 -18.27 17.87
N ALA A 153 11.64 -18.60 17.36
CA ALA A 153 12.89 -18.17 17.95
C ALA A 153 12.89 -16.64 18.14
N GLU A 154 13.41 -16.15 19.28
CA GLU A 154 13.34 -14.75 19.71
C GLU A 154 13.81 -13.76 18.62
N ASN A 155 14.89 -14.11 17.91
CA ASN A 155 15.45 -13.31 16.83
C ASN A 155 14.53 -13.18 15.58
N ARG A 156 13.50 -14.02 15.45
CA ARG A 156 12.50 -13.98 14.36
C ARG A 156 11.19 -13.32 14.77
N GLN A 157 10.93 -13.16 16.07
CA GLN A 157 9.67 -12.63 16.59
C GLN A 157 9.41 -11.19 16.14
N ARG A 158 10.44 -10.33 16.17
CA ARG A 158 10.34 -8.94 15.73
C ARG A 158 10.00 -8.82 14.25
N GLN A 159 10.67 -9.58 13.39
CA GLN A 159 10.35 -9.59 11.95
C GLN A 159 8.91 -10.06 11.73
N ARG A 160 8.50 -11.15 12.39
CA ARG A 160 7.12 -11.66 12.29
C ARG A 160 6.05 -10.67 12.77
N PHE A 161 6.31 -9.94 13.86
CA PHE A 161 5.40 -8.89 14.36
C PHE A 161 5.12 -7.87 13.26
N PHE A 162 6.19 -7.44 12.63
CA PHE A 162 6.21 -6.40 11.63
C PHE A 162 5.65 -6.84 10.27
N ASP A 163 5.79 -8.12 9.93
CA ASP A 163 5.09 -8.78 8.81
C ASP A 163 3.57 -8.78 9.03
N LEU A 164 3.13 -9.25 10.20
CA LEU A 164 1.71 -9.32 10.55
C LEU A 164 1.08 -7.92 10.69
N TRP A 165 1.84 -6.94 11.20
CA TRP A 165 1.39 -5.55 11.31
C TRP A 165 1.09 -4.96 9.93
N ALA A 166 2.00 -5.12 8.96
CA ALA A 166 1.78 -4.66 7.60
C ALA A 166 0.53 -5.29 6.97
N LEU A 167 0.33 -6.60 7.15
CA LEU A 167 -0.87 -7.31 6.66
C LEU A 167 -2.17 -6.82 7.30
N LYS A 168 -2.16 -6.55 8.62
CA LYS A 168 -3.32 -6.00 9.32
C LYS A 168 -3.67 -4.60 8.79
N GLU A 169 -2.67 -3.73 8.66
CA GLU A 169 -2.86 -2.37 8.16
C GLU A 169 -3.31 -2.37 6.69
N SER A 170 -2.77 -3.24 5.83
CA SER A 170 -3.23 -3.34 4.44
C SER A 170 -4.69 -3.79 4.36
N TYR A 171 -5.12 -4.75 5.19
CA TYR A 171 -6.52 -5.17 5.23
C TYR A 171 -7.46 -4.08 5.81
N ILE A 172 -7.06 -3.41 6.89
CA ILE A 172 -7.82 -2.27 7.43
C ILE A 172 -7.97 -1.18 6.37
N LYS A 173 -6.89 -0.86 5.67
CA LYS A 173 -6.90 0.13 4.60
C LYS A 173 -7.79 -0.32 3.46
N ALA A 174 -7.78 -1.58 3.08
CA ALA A 174 -8.66 -2.10 2.03
C ALA A 174 -10.14 -1.86 2.38
N THR A 175 -10.56 -2.33 3.56
CA THR A 175 -11.95 -2.22 4.03
C THR A 175 -12.40 -0.80 4.38
N GLY A 176 -11.47 0.12 4.65
CA GLY A 176 -11.77 1.53 4.95
C GLY A 176 -12.33 1.79 6.36
N HIS A 177 -12.52 0.77 7.20
CA HIS A 177 -13.10 0.91 8.55
C HIS A 177 -12.12 1.49 9.59
N GLY A 178 -10.83 1.60 9.26
CA GLY A 178 -9.78 1.97 10.22
C GLY A 178 -9.69 0.98 11.39
N LEU A 179 -9.05 1.41 12.49
CA LEU A 179 -8.94 0.65 13.74
C LEU A 179 -10.28 0.45 14.48
N ALA A 180 -11.42 0.88 13.93
CA ALA A 180 -12.73 0.69 14.56
C ALA A 180 -13.16 -0.79 14.58
N LYS A 181 -12.66 -1.60 13.64
CA LYS A 181 -12.75 -3.06 13.69
C LYS A 181 -11.69 -3.55 14.69
N SER A 182 -12.12 -4.28 15.72
CA SER A 182 -11.20 -4.89 16.68
C SER A 182 -10.17 -5.73 15.94
N LEU A 183 -8.90 -5.34 16.00
CA LEU A 183 -7.82 -6.04 15.32
C LEU A 183 -7.61 -7.48 15.83
N LYS A 184 -8.22 -7.84 16.97
CA LYS A 184 -8.28 -9.20 17.50
C LYS A 184 -9.35 -10.08 16.86
N SER A 185 -10.30 -9.49 16.12
CA SER A 185 -11.41 -10.22 15.49
C SER A 185 -11.02 -10.99 14.22
N PHE A 186 -9.77 -10.83 13.77
CA PHE A 186 -9.22 -11.55 12.63
C PHE A 186 -7.71 -11.71 12.79
N GLY A 187 -7.11 -12.63 12.03
CA GLY A 187 -5.67 -12.83 12.00
C GLY A 187 -5.19 -13.46 10.71
N PHE A 188 -3.90 -13.29 10.43
CA PHE A 188 -3.26 -13.89 9.27
C PHE A 188 -2.52 -15.18 9.63
N ASP A 189 -2.71 -16.19 8.79
CA ASP A 189 -1.98 -17.46 8.85
C ASP A 189 -0.97 -17.51 7.69
N LEU A 190 0.31 -17.61 8.07
CA LEU A 190 1.45 -17.65 7.18
C LEU A 190 2.13 -19.03 7.16
N SER A 191 1.45 -20.08 7.64
CA SER A 191 2.01 -21.45 7.72
C SER A 191 2.19 -22.13 6.36
N ALA A 192 1.45 -21.69 5.33
CA ALA A 192 1.42 -22.31 4.00
C ALA A 192 1.73 -21.31 2.89
N VAL A 193 2.59 -20.32 3.17
CA VAL A 193 2.98 -19.32 2.16
C VAL A 193 3.82 -19.93 1.05
N SER A 194 3.66 -19.40 -0.15
CA SER A 194 4.58 -19.65 -1.26
C SER A 194 5.55 -18.49 -1.37
N GLU A 195 6.84 -18.79 -1.51
CA GLU A 195 7.90 -17.80 -1.67
C GLU A 195 8.19 -17.60 -3.16
N GLU A 196 8.19 -16.34 -3.56
CA GLU A 196 8.37 -15.90 -4.94
C GLU A 196 9.26 -14.65 -4.96
N THR A 197 9.78 -14.31 -6.13
CA THR A 197 10.51 -13.05 -6.34
C THR A 197 9.71 -12.14 -7.25
N LEU A 198 9.59 -10.87 -6.88
CA LEU A 198 8.95 -9.84 -7.69
C LEU A 198 10.02 -8.88 -8.24
N PRO A 199 10.22 -8.77 -9.56
CA PRO A 199 11.16 -7.81 -10.13
C PRO A 199 10.77 -6.36 -9.78
N LEU A 200 11.72 -5.57 -9.28
CA LEU A 200 11.58 -4.13 -9.10
C LEU A 200 12.20 -3.41 -10.30
N GLN A 201 11.35 -2.84 -11.15
CA GLN A 201 11.77 -2.13 -12.35
C GLN A 201 11.81 -0.62 -12.11
N PRO A 202 12.66 0.15 -12.81
CA PRO A 202 12.61 1.61 -12.73
C PRO A 202 11.29 2.13 -13.34
N ALA A 203 10.82 3.24 -12.81
CA ALA A 203 9.68 3.99 -13.34
C ALA A 203 10.14 4.97 -14.44
N THR A 204 10.49 4.47 -15.63
CA THR A 204 10.91 5.30 -16.77
C THR A 204 9.95 5.13 -17.95
N GLY A 205 9.55 6.24 -18.61
CA GLY A 205 8.79 6.21 -19.89
C GLY A 205 7.36 5.66 -19.79
N LEU A 206 6.47 6.02 -20.72
CA LEU A 206 5.03 5.69 -20.67
C LEU A 206 4.67 4.35 -21.34
N ASP A 207 5.64 3.61 -21.86
CA ASP A 207 5.32 2.65 -22.92
C ASP A 207 5.46 1.19 -22.50
N SER A 208 4.29 0.63 -22.20
CA SER A 208 3.95 -0.79 -22.33
C SER A 208 4.25 -1.70 -21.11
N PRO A 209 3.25 -2.46 -20.63
CA PRO A 209 3.47 -3.60 -19.73
C PRO A 209 4.24 -4.77 -20.39
N PHE A 210 4.74 -4.60 -21.63
CA PHE A 210 5.40 -5.64 -22.43
C PHE A 210 6.86 -5.34 -22.81
N TYR A 211 7.44 -4.20 -22.42
CA TYR A 211 8.88 -3.97 -22.54
C TYR A 211 9.55 -4.17 -21.17
N SER A 212 10.50 -5.11 -21.12
CA SER A 212 11.25 -5.44 -19.91
C SER A 212 12.33 -4.38 -19.68
N GLU A 213 12.01 -3.37 -18.87
CA GLU A 213 13.00 -2.47 -18.28
C GLU A 213 14.03 -3.26 -17.44
N PRO A 214 15.28 -2.76 -17.31
CA PRO A 214 16.30 -3.45 -16.53
C PRO A 214 15.86 -3.53 -15.06
N VAL A 215 15.90 -4.73 -14.49
CA VAL A 215 15.54 -4.97 -13.08
C VAL A 215 16.60 -4.32 -12.19
N VAL A 216 16.17 -3.43 -11.28
CA VAL A 216 17.08 -2.76 -10.32
C VAL A 216 17.35 -3.67 -9.13
N SER A 217 16.34 -4.41 -8.68
CA SER A 217 16.44 -5.42 -7.63
C SER A 217 15.29 -6.43 -7.72
N GLN A 218 15.38 -7.52 -6.96
CA GLN A 218 14.27 -8.45 -6.78
C GLN A 218 13.75 -8.34 -5.35
N LEU A 219 12.43 -8.21 -5.22
CA LEU A 219 11.74 -8.18 -3.94
C LEU A 219 11.39 -9.62 -3.54
N GLU A 220 11.51 -9.93 -2.24
CA GLU A 220 10.91 -11.15 -1.70
C GLU A 220 9.39 -10.98 -1.67
N LEU A 221 8.64 -11.99 -2.11
CA LEU A 221 7.19 -12.01 -2.08
C LEU A 221 6.68 -13.32 -1.47
N TYR A 222 5.70 -13.19 -0.60
CA TYR A 222 5.03 -14.29 0.10
C TYR A 222 3.53 -14.22 -0.23
N SER A 223 3.07 -15.21 -0.99
CA SER A 223 1.67 -15.36 -1.41
C SER A 223 1.00 -16.52 -0.66
N GLY A 224 -0.31 -16.73 -0.85
CA GLY A 224 -1.04 -17.82 -0.19
C GLY A 224 -1.33 -17.57 1.31
N ILE A 225 -1.21 -16.32 1.77
CA ILE A 225 -1.50 -15.92 3.15
C ILE A 225 -3.01 -15.98 3.38
N ARG A 226 -3.45 -16.72 4.41
CA ARG A 226 -4.88 -16.85 4.73
C ARG A 226 -5.30 -15.82 5.76
N LEU A 227 -6.41 -15.14 5.50
CA LEU A 227 -7.07 -14.27 6.47
C LEU A 227 -8.17 -15.05 7.18
N ASN A 228 -8.04 -15.23 8.49
CA ASN A 228 -9.01 -15.94 9.32
C ASN A 228 -9.79 -14.93 10.15
N PHE A 229 -11.12 -15.11 10.24
CA PHE A 229 -11.97 -14.34 11.15
C PHE A 229 -12.25 -15.17 12.40
N ALA A 230 -12.34 -14.51 13.55
CA ALA A 230 -12.77 -15.19 14.77
C ALA A 230 -14.18 -15.75 14.55
N ASP A 231 -14.37 -17.03 14.87
CA ASP A 231 -15.62 -17.75 14.66
C ASP A 231 -16.78 -17.06 15.39
N ASN A 232 -17.67 -16.42 14.64
CA ASN A 232 -18.96 -16.00 15.16
C ASN A 232 -19.87 -17.22 15.10
N GLY A 233 -19.70 -18.12 16.07
CA GLY A 233 -20.38 -19.42 16.21
C GLY A 233 -21.68 -19.53 15.40
N SER A 234 -21.56 -20.02 14.17
CA SER A 234 -22.69 -20.47 13.37
C SER A 234 -22.15 -21.31 12.23
N ASP A 235 -22.80 -22.46 12.06
CA ASP A 235 -22.61 -23.51 11.07
C ASP A 235 -22.96 -23.01 9.65
N LYS A 236 -22.38 -21.87 9.25
CA LYS A 236 -22.57 -21.27 7.93
C LYS A 236 -21.43 -21.77 7.04
N LYS A 237 -21.81 -22.44 5.95
CA LYS A 237 -20.95 -22.76 4.81
C LYS A 237 -19.91 -21.66 4.65
N VAL A 238 -18.62 -22.01 4.78
CA VAL A 238 -17.51 -21.09 4.58
C VAL A 238 -17.62 -20.57 3.15
N GLU A 239 -18.19 -19.37 2.98
CA GLU A 239 -18.10 -18.68 1.70
C GLU A 239 -16.61 -18.50 1.39
N PRO A 240 -16.18 -18.69 0.13
CA PRO A 240 -14.79 -18.51 -0.23
C PRO A 240 -14.34 -17.13 0.23
N ASN A 241 -13.27 -17.09 1.02
CA ASN A 241 -12.73 -15.86 1.55
C ASN A 241 -12.44 -14.90 0.37
N PRO A 242 -13.17 -13.77 0.24
CA PRO A 242 -13.05 -12.89 -0.93
C PRO A 242 -11.75 -12.06 -0.90
N TRP A 243 -10.90 -12.29 0.11
CA TRP A 243 -9.69 -11.55 0.37
C TRP A 243 -8.45 -12.32 -0.07
N GLN A 244 -7.63 -11.66 -0.87
CA GLN A 244 -6.30 -12.10 -1.23
C GLN A 244 -5.30 -11.18 -0.54
N SER A 245 -4.21 -11.74 0.00
CA SER A 245 -3.16 -10.94 0.62
C SER A 245 -1.77 -11.47 0.28
N CYS A 246 -0.86 -10.54 0.01
CA CYS A 246 0.55 -10.80 -0.19
C CYS A 246 1.36 -9.96 0.78
N LEU A 247 2.47 -10.52 1.24
CA LEU A 247 3.50 -9.82 2.00
C LEU A 247 4.75 -9.78 1.12
N GLY A 248 5.51 -8.69 1.13
CA GLY A 248 6.80 -8.66 0.48
C GLY A 248 7.84 -7.86 1.26
N ARG A 249 9.10 -8.01 0.88
CA ARG A 249 10.22 -7.25 1.46
C ARG A 249 10.92 -6.44 0.40
N LEU A 250 11.04 -5.15 0.68
CA LEU A 250 11.80 -4.23 -0.17
C LEU A 250 13.30 -4.40 0.10
N ASN A 251 13.66 -4.61 1.36
CA ASN A 251 15.01 -4.91 1.86
C ASN A 251 14.88 -5.46 3.30
N GLU A 252 15.99 -5.57 4.03
CA GLU A 252 16.01 -6.09 5.41
C GLU A 252 15.21 -5.24 6.41
N GLU A 253 15.01 -3.95 6.12
CA GLU A 253 14.37 -2.98 7.02
C GLU A 253 12.88 -2.77 6.71
N TYR A 254 12.47 -2.97 5.45
CA TYR A 254 11.13 -2.63 4.97
C TYR A 254 10.37 -3.86 4.47
N ARG A 255 9.19 -4.10 5.06
CA ARG A 255 8.16 -4.97 4.45
C ARG A 255 7.01 -4.15 3.94
N PHE A 256 6.29 -4.72 2.99
CA PHE A 256 5.03 -4.20 2.52
C PHE A 256 3.99 -5.31 2.45
N ALA A 257 2.72 -4.93 2.48
CA ALA A 257 1.61 -5.85 2.29
C ALA A 257 0.61 -5.27 1.29
N VAL A 258 -0.06 -6.15 0.56
CA VAL A 258 -1.13 -5.81 -0.37
C VAL A 258 -2.31 -6.70 -0.05
N THR A 259 -3.49 -6.11 0.12
CA THR A 259 -4.75 -6.81 0.33
C THR A 259 -5.76 -6.38 -0.71
N LEU A 260 -6.36 -7.35 -1.37
CA LEU A 260 -7.38 -7.16 -2.39
C LEU A 260 -8.64 -7.94 -2.02
N GLY A 261 -9.77 -7.23 -1.91
CA GLY A 261 -11.10 -7.80 -1.69
C GLY A 261 -12.00 -7.62 -2.92
N GLY A 262 -13.01 -8.48 -3.05
CA GLY A 262 -14.08 -8.34 -4.05
C GLY A 262 -13.71 -8.81 -5.47
N SER A 263 -12.45 -9.17 -5.71
CA SER A 263 -12.02 -9.72 -7.00
C SER A 263 -12.03 -11.25 -7.00
N VAL A 264 -12.67 -11.84 -8.01
CA VAL A 264 -12.71 -13.30 -8.23
C VAL A 264 -11.46 -13.83 -8.95
N LYS A 265 -10.68 -12.93 -9.57
CA LYS A 265 -9.46 -13.29 -10.30
C LYS A 265 -8.27 -13.30 -9.33
N PRO A 266 -7.28 -14.19 -9.53
CA PRO A 266 -6.03 -14.14 -8.77
C PRO A 266 -5.37 -12.76 -8.86
N MET A 267 -4.88 -12.26 -7.73
CA MET A 267 -4.11 -11.03 -7.66
C MET A 267 -2.72 -11.26 -8.24
N ALA A 268 -2.29 -10.36 -9.14
CA ALA A 268 -0.92 -10.30 -9.66
C ALA A 268 -0.32 -8.94 -9.32
N LEU A 269 1.01 -8.89 -9.14
CA LEU A 269 1.73 -7.67 -8.77
C LEU A 269 2.76 -7.30 -9.84
N ASP A 270 2.90 -6.00 -10.10
CA ASP A 270 4.00 -5.39 -10.87
C ASP A 270 4.61 -4.28 -10.01
N ALA A 271 5.93 -4.26 -9.82
CA ALA A 271 6.59 -3.33 -8.91
C ALA A 271 7.52 -2.36 -9.64
N ARG A 272 7.37 -1.07 -9.32
CA ARG A 272 8.10 0.05 -9.91
C ARG A 272 8.79 0.86 -8.83
N LEU A 273 10.06 1.21 -9.05
CA LEU A 273 10.81 2.15 -8.23
C LEU A 273 10.83 3.51 -8.92
N VAL A 274 10.29 4.52 -8.24
CA VAL A 274 10.24 5.89 -8.75
C VAL A 274 11.59 6.57 -8.59
N CYS A 275 12.07 7.15 -9.69
CA CYS A 275 13.06 8.21 -9.66
C CYS A 275 12.30 9.56 -9.57
N PRO A 276 12.39 10.31 -8.46
CA PRO A 276 11.62 11.55 -8.29
C PRO A 276 11.77 12.54 -9.43
N ASN A 277 12.98 12.66 -9.99
CA ASN A 277 13.29 13.60 -11.07
C ASN A 277 12.70 13.21 -12.43
N ASP A 278 12.37 11.93 -12.64
CA ASP A 278 11.81 11.45 -13.91
C ASP A 278 10.28 11.49 -13.90
N LEU A 279 9.68 11.29 -12.73
CA LEU A 279 8.22 11.31 -12.57
C LEU A 279 7.63 12.72 -12.60
N LEU A 280 8.41 13.73 -12.22
CA LEU A 280 7.96 15.13 -12.06
C LEU A 280 8.29 16.03 -13.27
N ARG A 281 8.86 15.46 -14.35
CA ARG A 281 9.05 16.12 -15.65
C ARG A 281 7.76 16.07 -16.46
#